data_AF-A0A8T4DZM6-F1
#
_entry.id   AF-A0A8T4DZM6-F1
#
_cell.length_a   1.000
_cell.length_b   1.000
_cell.length_c   1.000
_cell.angle_alpha   90.00
_cell.angle_beta   90.00
_cell.angle_gamma   90.00
#
_symmetry.space_group_name_H-M   'P 1'
#
loop_
_entity.id
_entity.type
_entity.pdbx_description
1 polymer ?
#
loop_
_entity_poly.entity_id
_entity_poly.type
_entity_poly.pdbx_seq_one_letter_code
_entity_poly.pdbx_strand_id
1 'polypeptide(L)'
;MNKGISVILAEIMLVTISVGLMSMFYVFYDSSSKQAMENAEEQGDDLACIRNSNLVIEEISERNLTLKNLGSTNLNASHISVYLDNAPLEAIVPEGTLKPGDRILVVLSVAPPVGSRMKISGDCNTGDEVYVR
;
A
#
# COMPACT_ATOMS: atom_id res chain seq x y z
N MET A 1 -3.43 -20.76 68.14
CA MET A 1 -3.83 -19.43 67.62
C MET A 1 -3.20 -19.08 66.26
N ASN A 2 -2.71 -20.04 65.46
CA ASN A 2 -1.96 -19.73 64.21
C ASN A 2 -2.76 -19.92 62.90
N LYS A 3 -4.01 -20.43 62.96
CA LYS A 3 -4.81 -20.70 61.75
C LYS A 3 -5.37 -19.41 61.10
N GLY A 4 -5.64 -18.36 61.87
CA GLY A 4 -6.21 -17.10 61.34
C GLY A 4 -5.21 -16.25 60.55
N ILE A 5 -3.94 -16.24 60.96
CA ILE A 5 -2.88 -15.46 60.28
C ILE A 5 -2.63 -16.03 58.87
N SER A 6 -2.67 -17.36 58.72
CA SER A 6 -2.49 -18.03 57.43
C SER A 6 -3.60 -17.73 56.42
N VAL A 7 -4.84 -17.53 56.88
CA VAL A 7 -5.99 -17.22 56.02
C VAL A 7 -5.91 -15.77 55.54
N ILE A 8 -5.58 -14.84 56.44
CA ILE A 8 -5.43 -13.42 56.10
C ILE A 8 -4.26 -13.21 55.11
N LEU A 9 -3.13 -13.91 55.30
CA LEU A 9 -2.00 -13.85 54.38
C LEU A 9 -2.36 -14.39 52.98
N ALA A 10 -3.19 -15.43 52.91
CA ALA A 10 -3.66 -15.99 51.65
C ALA A 10 -4.60 -15.03 50.91
N GLU A 11 -5.53 -14.38 51.61
CA GLU A 11 -6.41 -13.36 51.02
C GLU A 11 -5.62 -12.17 50.46
N ILE A 12 -4.64 -11.67 51.21
CA ILE A 12 -3.80 -10.56 50.75
C ILE A 12 -3.06 -10.95 49.47
N MET A 13 -2.44 -12.14 49.42
CA MET A 13 -1.78 -12.63 48.19
C MET A 13 -2.74 -12.71 47.01
N LEU A 14 -3.97 -13.18 47.24
CA LEU A 14 -4.98 -13.36 46.21
C LEU A 14 -5.39 -12.00 45.60
N VAL A 15 -5.52 -10.97 46.44
CA VAL A 15 -5.77 -9.59 45.99
C VAL A 15 -4.60 -9.05 45.18
N THR A 16 -3.35 -9.24 45.60
CA THR A 16 -2.18 -8.74 44.85
C THR A 16 -2.04 -9.41 43.48
N ILE A 17 -2.27 -10.73 43.42
CA ILE A 17 -2.27 -11.47 42.15
C ILE A 17 -3.37 -10.95 41.22
N SER A 18 -4.56 -10.71 41.77
CA SER A 18 -5.70 -10.18 41.00
C SER A 18 -5.40 -8.82 40.38
N VAL A 19 -4.83 -7.89 41.17
CA VAL A 19 -4.43 -6.56 40.69
C VAL A 19 -3.31 -6.66 39.65
N GLY A 20 -2.33 -7.54 39.86
CA GLY A 20 -1.25 -7.78 38.91
C GLY A 20 -1.75 -8.31 37.56
N LEU A 21 -2.66 -9.28 37.58
CA LEU A 21 -3.30 -9.79 36.36
C LEU A 21 -4.09 -8.70 35.66
N MET A 22 -4.87 -7.90 36.40
CA MET A 22 -5.70 -6.84 35.82
C MET A 22 -4.88 -5.77 35.10
N SER A 23 -3.74 -5.39 35.67
CA SER A 23 -2.80 -4.44 35.07
C SER A 23 -2.08 -5.03 33.86
N MET A 24 -1.71 -6.31 33.89
CA MET A 24 -1.17 -7.01 32.73
C MET A 24 -2.17 -7.09 31.57
N PHE A 25 -3.43 -7.45 31.85
CA PHE A 25 -4.49 -7.48 30.85
C PHE A 25 -4.78 -6.10 30.25
N TYR A 26 -4.73 -5.05 31.07
CA TYR A 26 -4.91 -3.68 30.60
C TYR A 26 -3.81 -3.27 29.60
N VAL A 27 -2.54 -3.51 29.94
CA VAL A 27 -1.41 -3.20 29.04
C VAL A 27 -1.46 -4.04 27.77
N PHE A 28 -1.82 -5.32 27.88
CA PHE A 28 -1.98 -6.20 26.72
C PHE A 28 -3.09 -5.71 25.79
N TYR A 29 -4.25 -5.33 26.33
CA TYR A 29 -5.38 -4.81 25.56
C TYR A 29 -5.04 -3.48 24.87
N ASP A 30 -4.41 -2.55 25.57
CA ASP A 30 -3.99 -1.26 24.99
C ASP A 30 -2.99 -1.46 23.84
N SER A 31 -1.99 -2.33 24.03
CA SER A 31 -1.00 -2.67 23.01
C SER A 31 -1.61 -3.36 21.79
N SER A 32 -2.40 -4.42 22.01
CA SER A 32 -3.03 -5.17 20.92
C SER A 32 -4.08 -4.37 20.16
N SER A 33 -4.86 -3.52 20.84
CA SER A 33 -5.86 -2.68 20.18
C SER A 33 -5.22 -1.60 19.32
N LYS A 34 -4.19 -0.92 19.80
CA LYS A 34 -3.43 0.07 19.01
C LYS A 34 -2.81 -0.54 17.77
N GLN A 35 -2.13 -1.68 17.93
CA GLN A 35 -1.52 -2.37 16.80
C GLN A 35 -2.56 -2.88 15.79
N ALA A 36 -3.72 -3.36 16.26
CA ALA A 36 -4.81 -3.75 15.38
C ALA A 36 -5.41 -2.56 14.61
N MET A 37 -5.52 -1.38 15.25
CA MET A 37 -6.01 -0.16 14.60
C MET A 37 -5.01 0.37 13.56
N GLU A 38 -3.72 0.47 13.90
CA GLU A 38 -2.67 0.91 12.96
C GLU A 38 -2.63 0.02 11.72
N ASN A 39 -2.63 -1.30 11.90
CA ASN A 39 -2.64 -2.25 10.78
C ASN A 39 -3.94 -2.16 9.95
N ALA A 40 -5.08 -1.88 10.57
CA ALA A 40 -6.35 -1.73 9.87
C ALA A 40 -6.44 -0.41 9.08
N GLU A 41 -5.85 0.65 9.61
CA GLU A 41 -5.76 1.95 8.95
C GLU A 41 -4.82 1.87 7.74
N GLU A 42 -3.63 1.29 7.91
CA GLU A 42 -2.66 1.09 6.81
C GLU A 42 -3.25 0.21 5.69
N GLN A 43 -3.91 -0.90 6.05
CA GLN A 43 -4.62 -1.73 5.05
C GLN A 43 -5.78 -0.98 4.40
N GLY A 44 -6.48 -0.12 5.15
CA GLY A 44 -7.57 0.70 4.63
C GLY A 44 -7.09 1.72 3.59
N ASP A 45 -5.98 2.38 3.88
CA ASP A 45 -5.35 3.38 3.02
C ASP A 45 -4.77 2.74 1.75
N ASP A 46 -4.10 1.59 1.86
CA ASP A 46 -3.61 0.83 0.71
C ASP A 46 -4.75 0.40 -0.22
N LEU A 47 -5.83 -0.15 0.35
CA LEU A 47 -7.01 -0.56 -0.42
C LEU A 47 -7.73 0.64 -1.05
N ALA A 48 -7.82 1.75 -0.33
CA ALA A 48 -8.38 2.99 -0.85
C ALA A 48 -7.52 3.52 -2.00
N CYS A 49 -6.20 3.47 -1.87
CA CYS A 49 -5.31 3.89 -2.94
C CYS A 49 -5.46 3.00 -4.18
N ILE A 50 -5.41 1.66 -4.03
CA ILE A 50 -5.57 0.72 -5.15
C ILE A 50 -6.93 0.90 -5.84
N ARG A 51 -8.02 1.13 -5.10
CA ARG A 51 -9.34 1.37 -5.70
C ARG A 51 -9.45 2.68 -6.45
N ASN A 52 -8.75 3.71 -5.98
CA ASN A 52 -8.93 5.08 -6.48
C ASN A 52 -7.84 5.49 -7.48
N SER A 53 -6.72 4.78 -7.53
CA SER A 53 -5.68 4.98 -8.55
C SER A 53 -5.96 4.11 -9.76
N ASN A 54 -5.85 4.71 -10.95
CA ASN A 54 -6.04 3.99 -12.21
C ASN A 54 -5.21 4.68 -13.30
N LEU A 55 -4.03 4.14 -13.55
CA LEU A 55 -3.12 4.63 -14.59
C LEU A 55 -3.27 3.71 -15.81
N VAL A 56 -3.66 4.27 -16.95
CA VAL A 56 -3.92 3.51 -18.18
C VAL A 56 -3.02 3.91 -19.33
N ILE A 57 -2.81 2.98 -20.25
CA ILE A 57 -2.13 3.23 -21.52
C ILE A 57 -3.17 3.72 -22.51
N GLU A 58 -3.11 4.99 -22.91
CA GLU A 58 -4.05 5.57 -23.89
C GLU A 58 -3.58 5.31 -25.32
N GLU A 59 -2.28 5.43 -25.59
CA GLU A 59 -1.71 5.27 -26.92
C GLU A 59 -0.25 4.80 -26.86
N ILE A 60 0.13 3.96 -27.81
CA ILE A 60 1.52 3.56 -28.06
C ILE A 60 1.83 3.88 -29.53
N SER A 61 2.78 4.77 -29.76
CA SER A 61 3.22 5.15 -31.10
C SER A 61 4.74 5.25 -31.15
N GLU A 62 5.37 4.33 -31.86
CA GLU A 62 6.84 4.23 -31.92
C GLU A 62 7.46 4.19 -30.51
N ARG A 63 8.22 5.22 -30.13
CA ARG A 63 8.84 5.33 -28.80
C ARG A 63 8.00 6.13 -27.81
N ASN A 64 6.83 6.60 -28.22
CA ASN A 64 5.98 7.43 -27.40
C ASN A 64 4.86 6.60 -26.79
N LEU A 65 4.76 6.68 -25.47
CA LEU A 65 3.74 6.03 -24.66
C LEU A 65 2.92 7.14 -23.97
N THR A 66 1.66 7.27 -24.34
CA THR A 66 0.74 8.22 -23.70
C THR A 66 0.03 7.52 -22.55
N LEU A 67 0.24 8.02 -21.33
CA LEU A 67 -0.42 7.53 -20.13
C LEU A 67 -1.46 8.53 -19.65
N LYS A 68 -2.53 8.01 -19.05
CA LYS A 68 -3.62 8.82 -18.50
C LYS A 68 -4.01 8.35 -17.11
N ASN A 69 -4.19 9.29 -16.19
CA ASN A 69 -4.79 8.99 -14.90
C ASN A 69 -6.32 9.01 -15.04
N LEU A 70 -6.95 7.84 -14.99
CA LEU A 70 -8.41 7.69 -14.93
C LEU A 70 -8.92 7.46 -13.50
N GLY A 71 -8.04 7.50 -12.51
CA GLY A 71 -8.38 7.41 -11.10
C GLY A 71 -9.00 8.69 -10.56
N SER A 72 -9.32 8.67 -9.26
CA SER A 72 -9.79 9.82 -8.49
C SER A 72 -8.71 10.44 -7.60
N THR A 73 -7.53 9.81 -7.50
CA THR A 73 -6.37 10.32 -6.77
C THR A 73 -5.32 10.94 -7.68
N ASN A 74 -4.52 11.84 -7.11
CA ASN A 74 -3.32 12.34 -7.77
C ASN A 74 -2.22 11.26 -7.73
N LEU A 75 -1.51 11.05 -8.82
CA LEU A 75 -0.40 10.09 -8.91
C LEU A 75 0.93 10.81 -9.07
N ASN A 76 1.99 10.27 -8.50
CA ASN A 76 3.36 10.72 -8.71
C ASN A 76 3.91 10.07 -9.98
N ALA A 77 4.21 10.90 -11.00
CA ALA A 77 4.75 10.41 -12.25
C ALA A 77 6.15 9.77 -12.07
N SER A 78 6.92 10.18 -11.06
CA SER A 78 8.23 9.60 -10.78
C SER A 78 8.20 8.15 -10.32
N HIS A 79 7.04 7.61 -9.91
CA HIS A 79 6.89 6.21 -9.53
C HIS A 79 6.44 5.31 -10.69
N ILE A 80 6.28 5.87 -11.90
CA ILE A 80 5.87 5.11 -13.07
C ILE A 80 7.07 4.30 -13.59
N SER A 81 6.88 2.99 -13.62
CA SER A 81 7.78 2.00 -14.22
C SER A 81 7.12 1.39 -15.45
N VAL A 82 7.91 1.19 -16.49
CA VAL A 82 7.46 0.61 -17.77
C VAL A 82 8.15 -0.75 -17.96
N TYR A 83 7.39 -1.72 -18.47
CA TYR A 83 7.85 -3.07 -18.73
C TYR A 83 7.45 -3.50 -20.14
N LEU A 84 8.38 -4.16 -20.83
CA LEU A 84 8.16 -4.80 -22.12
C LEU A 84 8.37 -6.31 -21.96
N ASP A 85 7.35 -7.10 -22.23
CA ASP A 85 7.36 -8.56 -22.07
C ASP A 85 7.84 -9.01 -20.66
N ASN A 86 7.38 -8.31 -19.61
CA ASN A 86 7.79 -8.46 -18.20
C ASN A 86 9.23 -8.05 -17.85
N ALA A 87 10.03 -7.57 -18.81
CA ALA A 87 11.33 -6.99 -18.52
C ALA A 87 11.20 -5.48 -18.29
N PRO A 88 11.90 -4.90 -17.29
CA PRO A 88 11.94 -3.44 -17.13
C PRO A 88 12.46 -2.78 -18.41
N LEU A 89 11.76 -1.75 -18.87
CA LEU A 89 12.12 -0.96 -20.03
C LEU A 89 12.50 0.44 -19.58
N GLU A 90 13.71 0.89 -19.91
CA GLU A 90 14.12 2.26 -19.64
C GLU A 90 13.22 3.24 -20.40
N ALA A 91 12.71 4.24 -19.68
CA ALA A 91 11.84 5.26 -20.20
C ALA A 91 12.10 6.61 -19.50
N ILE A 92 11.93 7.70 -20.24
CA ILE A 92 11.97 9.06 -19.72
C ILE A 92 10.54 9.43 -19.33
N VAL A 93 10.29 9.48 -18.03
CA VAL A 93 9.01 9.91 -17.47
C VAL A 93 9.16 11.34 -16.96
N PRO A 94 8.31 12.30 -17.39
CA PRO A 94 8.32 13.65 -16.83
C PRO A 94 8.04 13.61 -15.33
N GLU A 95 8.85 14.32 -14.55
CA GLU A 95 8.59 14.46 -13.12
C GLU A 95 7.33 15.30 -12.88
N GLY A 96 6.59 14.98 -11.81
CA GLY A 96 5.46 15.79 -11.37
C GLY A 96 4.29 14.98 -10.85
N THR A 97 3.18 15.69 -10.61
CA THR A 97 1.93 15.13 -10.13
C THR A 97 0.92 15.05 -11.27
N LEU A 98 0.38 13.86 -11.52
CA LEU A 98 -0.63 13.56 -12.52
C LEU A 98 -2.02 13.60 -11.88
N LYS A 99 -2.82 14.63 -12.14
CA LYS A 99 -4.17 14.74 -11.58
C LYS A 99 -5.14 13.83 -12.34
N PRO A 100 -6.31 13.50 -11.74
CA PRO A 100 -7.39 12.82 -12.46
C PRO A 100 -7.72 13.48 -13.80
N GLY A 101 -7.67 12.70 -14.87
CA GLY A 101 -7.90 13.13 -16.25
C GLY A 101 -6.67 13.63 -17.00
N ASP A 102 -5.57 13.94 -16.31
CA ASP A 102 -4.33 14.40 -16.93
C ASP A 102 -3.66 13.27 -17.74
N ARG A 103 -2.90 13.72 -18.74
CA ARG A 103 -2.10 12.86 -19.62
C ARG A 103 -0.64 13.24 -19.53
N ILE A 104 0.22 12.24 -19.65
CA ILE A 104 1.66 12.43 -19.80
C ILE A 104 2.18 11.62 -20.97
N LEU A 105 3.23 12.17 -21.58
CA LEU A 105 3.99 11.52 -22.63
C LEU A 105 5.25 10.92 -22.01
N VAL A 106 5.41 9.61 -22.13
CA VAL A 106 6.58 8.86 -21.71
C VAL A 106 7.37 8.45 -22.95
N VAL A 107 8.69 8.71 -22.94
CA VAL A 107 9.55 8.38 -24.07
C VAL A 107 10.36 7.13 -23.76
N LEU A 108 10.08 6.05 -24.47
CA LEU A 108 10.73 4.76 -24.33
C LEU A 108 12.15 4.78 -24.92
N SER A 109 13.07 4.03 -24.32
CA SER A 109 14.44 3.84 -24.86
C SER A 109 14.45 3.17 -26.23
N VAL A 110 13.52 2.23 -26.47
CA VAL A 110 13.32 1.53 -27.74
C VAL A 110 11.83 1.49 -28.12
N ALA A 111 11.54 1.44 -29.42
CA ALA A 111 10.18 1.24 -29.91
C ALA A 111 9.77 -0.22 -29.65
N PRO A 112 8.60 -0.48 -29.03
CA PRO A 112 8.18 -1.83 -28.73
C PRO A 112 7.72 -2.53 -30.03
N PRO A 113 8.13 -3.78 -30.27
CA PRO A 113 7.69 -4.54 -31.44
C PRO A 113 6.18 -4.75 -31.46
N VAL A 114 5.57 -4.81 -32.65
CA VAL A 114 4.15 -5.19 -32.78
C VAL A 114 3.93 -6.59 -32.20
N GLY A 115 2.87 -6.76 -31.41
CA GLY A 115 2.54 -7.99 -30.71
C GLY A 115 3.27 -8.20 -29.37
N SER A 116 4.22 -7.32 -29.01
CA SER A 116 4.80 -7.33 -27.66
C SER A 116 3.80 -6.87 -26.62
N ARG A 117 4.01 -7.30 -25.37
CA ARG A 117 3.18 -6.91 -24.24
C ARG A 117 3.81 -5.73 -23.51
N MET A 118 3.10 -4.61 -23.47
CA MET A 118 3.46 -3.43 -22.71
C MET A 118 2.71 -3.44 -21.38
N LYS A 119 3.44 -3.27 -20.27
CA LYS A 119 2.87 -3.13 -18.94
C LYS A 119 3.43 -1.89 -18.27
N ILE A 120 2.59 -1.17 -17.54
CA ILE A 120 3.01 -0.07 -16.66
C ILE A 120 2.66 -0.38 -15.22
N SER A 121 3.40 0.20 -14.29
CA SER A 121 3.10 0.21 -12.86
C SER A 121 3.42 1.59 -12.32
N GLY A 122 2.48 2.21 -11.61
CA GLY A 122 2.66 3.47 -10.91
C GLY A 122 2.40 3.31 -9.40
N ASP A 123 1.95 4.39 -8.78
CA ASP A 123 1.59 4.40 -7.36
C ASP A 123 0.62 3.28 -6.99
N CYS A 124 0.81 2.76 -5.78
CA CYS A 124 -0.03 1.71 -5.20
C CYS A 124 -0.09 0.45 -6.08
N ASN A 125 0.97 0.21 -6.87
CA ASN A 125 1.09 -0.88 -7.83
C ASN A 125 -0.05 -0.92 -8.87
N THR A 126 -0.68 0.22 -9.13
CA THR A 126 -1.72 0.32 -10.15
C THR A 126 -1.14 0.64 -11.51
N GLY A 127 -1.78 0.15 -12.55
CA GLY A 127 -1.28 0.27 -13.91
C GLY A 127 -2.10 -0.57 -14.87
N ASP A 128 -1.64 -0.65 -16.10
CA ASP A 128 -2.35 -1.25 -17.21
C ASP A 128 -1.40 -2.13 -18.03
N GLU A 129 -1.99 -3.04 -18.79
CA GLU A 129 -1.28 -4.00 -19.62
C GLU A 129 -2.00 -4.14 -20.97
N VAL A 130 -1.29 -3.86 -22.06
CA VAL A 130 -1.83 -3.91 -23.42
C VAL A 130 -0.85 -4.58 -24.37
N TYR A 131 -1.38 -5.14 -25.47
CA TYR A 131 -0.55 -5.61 -26.58
C TYR A 131 -0.38 -4.48 -27.60
N VAL A 132 0.86 -4.27 -28.05
CA VAL A 132 1.18 -3.31 -29.10
C VAL A 132 0.58 -3.78 -30.42
N ARG A 133 -0.16 -2.89 -31.10
CA ARG A 133 -0.86 -3.17 -32.36
C ARG A 133 -0.18 -2.48 -33.53
#